data_AF-A0A7X5VLP3-F1
#
_entry.id   AF-A0A7X5VLP3-F1
#
_cell.length_a   1.000
_cell.length_b   1.000
_cell.length_c   1.000
_cell.angle_alpha   90.00
_cell.angle_beta   90.00
_cell.angle_gamma   90.00
#
_symmetry.space_group_name_H-M   'P 1'
#
loop_
_entity.id
_entity.type
_entity.pdbx_description
1 polymer ?
#
loop_
_entity_poly.entity_id
_entity_poly.type
_entity_poly.pdbx_seq_one_letter_code
_entity_poly.pdbx_strand_id
1 'polypeptide(L)' 'IVRMIPGFDDSVIAGILQHHERWDGTGYPVGLERDGIHLFGRIIGLADAFDAIVTARPYQSAGSFSYAQSRIQEL' A
#
# COMPACT_ATOMS: atom_id res chain seq x y z
N ILE A 1 -15.93 10.30 4.84
CA ILE A 1 -16.49 10.53 3.48
C ILE A 1 -16.80 9.20 2.79
N VAL A 2 -15.81 8.36 2.49
CA VAL A 2 -16.00 7.05 1.81
C VAL A 2 -16.95 6.07 2.51
N ARG A 3 -17.08 6.12 3.84
CA ARG A 3 -18.04 5.30 4.61
C ARG A 3 -19.52 5.49 4.20
N MET A 4 -19.86 6.60 3.55
CA MET A 4 -21.23 6.89 3.14
C MET A 4 -21.58 6.37 1.74
N ILE A 5 -20.63 5.75 1.03
CA ILE A 5 -20.86 5.26 -0.33
C ILE A 5 -21.56 3.89 -0.25
N PRO A 6 -22.77 3.74 -0.84
CA PRO A 6 -23.46 2.46 -0.86
C PRO A 6 -22.62 1.35 -1.52
N GLY A 7 -22.58 0.19 -0.87
CA GLY A 7 -21.85 -0.99 -1.37
C GLY A 7 -20.38 -1.07 -0.94
N PHE A 8 -19.85 -0.08 -0.21
CA PHE A 8 -18.53 -0.18 0.39
C PHE A 8 -18.66 -0.76 1.80
N ASP A 9 -18.07 -1.94 2.00
CA ASP A 9 -17.99 -2.58 3.31
C ASP A 9 -16.74 -2.13 4.09
N ASP A 10 -16.62 -2.61 5.33
CA ASP A 10 -15.51 -2.29 6.22
C ASP A 10 -14.14 -2.74 5.67
N SER A 11 -14.09 -3.75 4.79
CA SER A 11 -12.84 -4.21 4.16
C SER A 11 -12.31 -3.17 3.18
N VAL A 12 -13.20 -2.54 2.41
CA VAL A 12 -12.85 -1.42 1.52
C VAL A 12 -12.35 -0.23 2.33
N ILE A 13 -13.05 0.10 3.43
CA ILE A 13 -12.64 1.19 4.32
C ILE A 13 -11.27 0.91 4.94
N ALA A 14 -11.03 -0.34 5.39
CA ALA A 14 -9.75 -0.75 5.95
C ALA A 14 -8.62 -0.68 4.92
N GLY A 15 -8.86 -1.13 3.69
CA GLY A 15 -7.91 -1.00 2.58
C GLY A 15 -7.48 0.45 2.35
N ILE A 16 -8.46 1.36 2.25
CA ILE A 16 -8.20 2.79 2.08
C ILE A 16 -7.44 3.37 3.28
N LEU A 17 -7.83 3.03 4.51
CA LEU A 17 -7.21 3.61 5.71
C LEU A 17 -5.78 3.11 5.93
N GLN A 18 -5.51 1.84 5.62
CA GLN A 18 -4.32 1.13 6.09
C GLN A 18 -3.29 0.82 5.00
N HIS A 19 -3.52 1.17 3.73
CA HIS A 19 -2.56 0.85 2.65
C HIS A 19 -1.20 1.54 2.77
N HIS A 20 -1.06 2.54 3.65
CA HIS A 20 0.22 3.16 4.01
C HIS A 20 0.82 2.65 5.34
N GLU A 21 0.17 1.67 5.98
CA GLU A 21 0.78 0.93 7.08
C GLU A 21 1.92 0.05 6.53
N ARG A 22 2.96 -0.17 7.33
CA ARG A 22 4.15 -0.93 6.95
C ARG A 22 4.27 -2.15 7.84
N TRP A 23 4.79 -3.24 7.30
CA TRP A 23 4.84 -4.54 7.99
C TRP A 23 5.54 -4.46 9.36
N ASP A 24 6.53 -3.58 9.48
CA ASP A 24 7.34 -3.31 10.67
C ASP A 24 6.75 -2.26 11.63
N GLY A 25 5.57 -1.70 11.35
CA GLY A 25 4.90 -0.72 12.21
C GLY A 25 5.34 0.72 11.99
N THR A 26 6.29 0.98 11.08
CA THR A 26 6.77 2.34 10.78
C THR A 26 5.85 3.12 9.84
N GLY A 27 4.72 2.51 9.43
CA GLY A 27 3.71 3.12 8.58
C GLY A 27 2.75 4.03 9.33
N TYR A 28 1.73 4.50 8.61
CA TYR A 28 0.75 5.46 9.11
C TYR A 28 -0.63 5.14 8.52
N PRO A 29 -1.74 5.63 9.12
CA PRO A 29 -1.83 6.60 10.21
C PRO A 29 -1.85 6.03 11.64
N VAL A 30 -2.03 4.72 11.81
CA VAL A 30 -2.24 4.09 13.12
C VAL A 30 -0.95 3.47 13.66
N GLY A 31 -0.03 3.06 12.79
CA GLY A 31 1.21 2.38 13.19
C GLY A 31 0.95 0.90 13.48
N LEU A 32 0.19 0.25 12.59
CA LEU A 32 -0.16 -1.17 12.73
C LEU A 32 0.99 -2.04 12.23
N GLU A 33 1.20 -3.17 12.90
CA GLU A 33 2.24 -4.13 12.57
C GLU A 33 1.66 -5.43 12.02
N ARG A 34 2.32 -6.02 11.03
CA ARG A 34 2.09 -7.40 10.56
C ARG A 34 0.61 -7.71 10.29
N ASP A 35 0.03 -8.61 11.07
CA ASP A 35 -1.36 -9.08 10.95
C ASP A 35 -2.39 -8.13 11.56
N GLY A 36 -1.93 -7.05 12.22
CA GLY A 36 -2.78 -5.91 12.57
C GLY A 36 -3.24 -5.12 11.34
N ILE A 37 -2.50 -5.21 10.23
CA ILE A 37 -2.87 -4.59 8.96
C ILE A 37 -3.86 -5.49 8.22
N HIS A 38 -5.02 -4.94 7.88
CA HIS A 38 -6.04 -5.64 7.11
C HIS A 38 -5.48 -6.13 5.78
N LEU A 39 -5.92 -7.31 5.32
CA LEU A 39 -5.43 -7.94 4.09
C LEU A 39 -5.48 -6.98 2.88
N PHE A 40 -6.57 -6.23 2.73
CA PHE A 40 -6.71 -5.26 1.63
C PHE A 40 -5.71 -4.10 1.74
N GLY A 41 -5.39 -3.64 2.96
CA GLY A 41 -4.35 -2.63 3.16
C GLY A 41 -2.99 -3.16 2.69
N ARG A 42 -2.64 -4.39 3.07
CA ARG A 42 -1.39 -5.05 2.64
C ARG A 42 -1.30 -5.22 1.12
N ILE A 43 -2.38 -5.68 0.48
CA ILE A 43 -2.41 -5.88 -0.98
C ILE A 43 -2.28 -4.54 -1.72
N ILE A 44 -3.04 -3.53 -1.30
CA ILE A 44 -3.03 -2.21 -1.95
C ILE A 44 -1.67 -1.53 -1.74
N GLY A 45 -1.10 -1.57 -0.53
CA GLY A 45 0.20 -0.99 -0.25
C GLY A 45 1.32 -1.61 -1.09
N LEU A 46 1.29 -2.93 -1.27
CA LEU A 46 2.21 -3.63 -2.18
C LEU A 46 2.04 -3.16 -3.64
N ALA A 47 0.79 -3.07 -4.10
CA ALA A 47 0.49 -2.64 -5.47
C ALA A 47 0.90 -1.18 -5.72
N ASP A 48 0.63 -0.29 -4.76
CA ASP A 48 0.99 1.14 -4.81
C ASP A 48 2.51 1.33 -4.83
N ALA A 49 3.24 0.61 -3.98
CA ALA A 49 4.70 0.64 -3.97
C ALA A 49 5.31 0.14 -5.29
N PHE A 50 4.76 -0.95 -5.84
CA PHE A 50 5.21 -1.49 -7.13
C PHE A 50 4.97 -0.48 -8.27
N ASP A 51 3.76 0.04 -8.41
CA ASP A 51 3.41 1.03 -9.45
C ASP A 51 4.26 2.29 -9.32
N ALA A 52 4.49 2.78 -8.10
CA ALA A 52 5.36 3.93 -7.85
C ALA A 52 6.81 3.72 -8.33
N ILE A 53 7.30 2.48 -8.37
CA ILE A 53 8.65 2.16 -8.86
C ILE A 53 8.68 2.02 -10.39
N VAL A 54 7.71 1.33 -10.98
CA VAL A 54 7.75 0.97 -12.42
C VAL A 54 7.12 2.01 -13.34
N THR A 55 6.38 2.98 -12.81
CA THR A 55 5.74 4.03 -13.59
C THR A 55 6.59 5.30 -13.62
N ALA A 56 6.82 5.85 -14.81
CA ALA A 56 7.56 7.09 -14.97
C ALA A 56 6.75 8.28 -14.42
N ARG A 57 7.41 9.14 -13.65
CA ARG A 57 6.86 10.37 -13.07
C ARG A 57 7.71 11.57 -13.51
N PRO A 58 7.19 12.81 -13.45
CA PRO A 58 7.93 14.00 -13.91
C PRO A 58 9.35 14.14 -13.31
N TYR A 59 9.57 13.60 -12.12
CA TYR A 59 10.82 13.66 -11.36
C TYR A 59 11.60 12.33 -11.32
N GLN A 60 11.09 11.25 -11.93
CA GLN A 60 11.71 9.92 -11.83
C GLN A 60 11.37 9.06 -13.05
N SER A 61 12.39 8.51 -13.70
CA SER A 61 12.20 7.51 -14.75
C SER A 61 11.66 6.20 -14.18
N ALA A 62 10.88 5.47 -15.00
CA ALA A 62 10.40 4.13 -14.66
C ALA A 62 11.56 3.18 -14.30
N GLY A 63 11.46 2.53 -13.14
CA GLY A 63 12.34 1.42 -12.77
C GLY A 63 12.00 0.13 -13.52
N SER A 64 12.92 -0.83 -13.53
CA SER A 64 12.64 -2.16 -14.08
C SER A 64 11.78 -2.99 -13.13
N PHE A 65 11.09 -3.99 -13.68
CA PHE A 65 10.39 -5.01 -12.87
C PHE A 65 11.32 -5.67 -11.84
N SER A 66 12.53 -6.04 -12.25
CA SER A 66 13.51 -6.68 -11.37
C SER A 66 13.92 -5.80 -10.20
N TYR A 67 14.08 -4.50 -10.44
CA TYR A 67 14.39 -3.52 -9.40
C TYR A 67 13.22 -3.32 -8.44
N ALA A 68 11.98 -3.26 -8.96
CA ALA A 68 10.79 -3.19 -8.11
C ALA A 68 10.67 -4.42 -7.20
N GLN A 69 10.89 -5.62 -7.76
CA GLN A 69 10.87 -6.86 -6.99
C GLN A 69 11.92 -6.87 -5.88
N SER A 70 13.18 -6.51 -6.18
CA SER A 70 14.23 -6.48 -5.16
C SER A 70 13.91 -5.46 -4.07
N ARG A 71 13.42 -4.28 -4.44
CA ARG A 71 13.11 -3.21 -3.49
C ARG A 71 11.98 -3.59 -2.55
N ILE A 72 10.94 -4.24 -3.06
CA ILE A 72 9.79 -4.69 -2.27
C ILE A 72 10.16 -5.80 -1.28
N GLN A 73 11.08 -6.69 -1.63
CA GLN A 73 11.55 -7.75 -0.74
C GLN A 73 12.37 -7.23 0.45
N GLU A 74 12.89 -6.01 0.37
CA GLU A 74 13.62 -5.33 1.45
C GLU A 74 12.71 -4.55 2.42
N LEU A 75 11.41 -4.42 2.09
CA LEU A 75 10.41 -3.71 2.91
C LEU A 75 9.78 -4.61 3.98
#